data_AF-A0A7X8PNF8-F1
#
_entry.id   AF-A0A7X8PNF8-F1
#
_cell.length_a   1.000
_cell.length_b   1.000
_cell.length_c   1.000
_cell.angle_alpha   90.00
_cell.angle_beta   90.00
_cell.angle_gamma   90.00
#
_symmetry.space_group_name_H-M   'P 1'
#
loop_
_entity.id
_entity.type
_entity.pdbx_description
1 polymer ?
#
loop_
_entity_poly.entity_id
_entity_poly.type
_entity_poly.pdbx_seq_one_letter_code
_entity_poly.pdbx_strand_id
1 'polypeptide(L)'
;MKPLFFRVAAILLCLVLATVAFSGKLDFVTRYVGSDKLQRQNEQYLDDTFNKALVGFGVMSTVKAGLAIIEGSTAGISVGATLSLQVGDVVQSAYDYVDIAWRTLLTGCITILSTKYLLKAADIIDAYVFGFTILVLIIYLSTGWWFSRWIRIKAVLRDVLALAIVATLSILYILPISVWGASHLSQVITKPAIEEAQHGFAQTQKEFFSDDDNAVANEGVVPRLKQIPERIQRITDYLKHKSKEMAVWTIKLIVGYIFDCIVFPLALFTMLLWLTRSVMKYIFQKNLQSSLRDDLRRILAEQRTGKPE
;
A
#
# COMPACT_ATOMS: atom_id res chain seq x y z
N MET A 1 2.56 -51.06 0.95
CA MET A 1 3.29 -50.60 -0.26
C MET A 1 2.70 -49.32 -0.88
N LYS A 2 1.37 -49.18 -1.03
CA LYS A 2 0.72 -47.96 -1.56
C LYS A 2 1.11 -46.61 -0.88
N PRO A 3 1.23 -46.47 0.46
CA PRO A 3 1.54 -45.17 1.07
C PRO A 3 3.01 -44.74 0.87
N LEU A 4 3.91 -45.68 0.58
CA LEU A 4 5.33 -45.40 0.39
C LEU A 4 5.60 -44.86 -1.01
N PHE A 5 4.93 -45.42 -2.03
CA PHE A 5 4.96 -44.93 -3.40
C PHE A 5 4.40 -43.51 -3.54
N PHE A 6 3.24 -43.22 -2.94
CA PHE A 6 2.66 -41.87 -2.95
C PHE A 6 3.56 -40.83 -2.26
N ARG A 7 4.26 -41.20 -1.19
CA ARG A 7 5.17 -40.29 -0.48
C ARG A 7 6.46 -40.04 -1.25
N VAL A 8 7.04 -41.08 -1.86
CA VAL A 8 8.24 -40.93 -2.72
C VAL A 8 7.92 -40.10 -3.97
N ALA A 9 6.75 -40.32 -4.57
CA ALA A 9 6.27 -39.49 -5.67
C ALA A 9 6.06 -38.02 -5.24
N ALA A 10 5.52 -37.77 -4.05
CA ALA A 10 5.36 -36.42 -3.50
C ALA A 10 6.71 -35.73 -3.22
N ILE A 11 7.70 -36.46 -2.71
CA ILE A 11 9.06 -35.94 -2.48
C ILE A 11 9.73 -35.61 -3.81
N LEU A 12 9.67 -36.49 -4.80
CA LEU A 12 10.20 -36.23 -6.15
C LEU A 12 9.52 -35.02 -6.78
N LEU A 13 8.19 -34.90 -6.65
CA LEU A 13 7.44 -33.74 -7.12
C LEU A 13 7.88 -32.44 -6.42
N CYS A 14 8.08 -32.47 -5.10
CA CYS A 14 8.60 -31.32 -4.35
C CYS A 14 10.03 -30.95 -4.78
N LEU A 15 10.87 -31.95 -5.10
CA LEU A 15 12.25 -31.73 -5.53
C LEU A 15 12.30 -31.09 -6.93
N VAL A 16 11.41 -31.51 -7.83
CA VAL A 16 11.18 -30.86 -9.12
C VAL A 16 10.65 -29.44 -8.94
N LEU A 17 9.67 -29.21 -8.04
CA LEU A 17 9.15 -27.87 -7.75
C LEU A 17 10.21 -26.95 -7.13
N ALA A 18 11.06 -27.46 -6.24
CA ALA A 18 12.17 -26.71 -5.65
C ALA A 18 13.20 -26.31 -6.70
N THR A 19 13.59 -27.23 -7.59
CA THR A 19 14.54 -26.92 -8.66
C THR A 19 13.96 -25.92 -9.65
N VAL A 20 12.67 -26.03 -10.00
CA VAL A 20 11.98 -25.03 -10.82
C VAL A 20 11.93 -23.66 -10.12
N ALA A 21 11.67 -23.63 -8.81
CA ALA A 21 11.68 -22.41 -8.01
C ALA A 21 13.04 -21.70 -8.00
N PHE A 22 14.10 -22.41 -7.64
CA PHE A 22 15.45 -21.85 -7.59
C PHE A 22 16.01 -21.51 -8.96
N SER A 23 15.52 -22.14 -10.04
CA SER A 23 15.91 -21.82 -11.41
C SER A 23 15.25 -20.56 -11.98
N GLY A 24 14.37 -19.89 -11.24
CA GLY A 24 13.66 -18.69 -11.69
C GLY A 24 12.62 -18.95 -12.79
N LYS A 25 12.37 -20.21 -13.16
CA LYS A 25 11.37 -20.59 -14.18
C LYS A 25 9.94 -20.67 -13.64
N LEU A 26 9.77 -20.34 -12.36
CA LEU A 26 8.48 -20.40 -11.69
C LEU A 26 7.49 -19.34 -12.24
N ASP A 27 8.01 -18.28 -12.86
CA ASP A 27 7.30 -17.31 -13.70
C ASP A 27 6.27 -17.92 -14.65
N PHE A 28 6.57 -19.11 -15.20
CA PHE A 28 5.65 -19.77 -16.14
C PHE A 28 4.37 -20.28 -15.45
N VAL A 29 4.50 -20.77 -14.20
CA VAL A 29 3.38 -21.30 -13.42
C VAL A 29 2.58 -20.16 -12.79
N THR A 30 3.25 -19.14 -12.26
CA THR A 30 2.62 -17.93 -11.71
C THR A 30 1.87 -17.14 -12.79
N ARG A 31 2.39 -17.02 -14.02
CA ARG A 31 1.66 -16.43 -15.16
C ARG A 31 0.32 -17.13 -15.44
N TYR A 32 0.27 -18.45 -15.31
CA TYR A 32 -0.95 -19.22 -15.57
C TYR A 32 -1.98 -19.11 -14.43
N VAL A 33 -1.51 -18.90 -13.20
CA VAL A 33 -2.36 -18.70 -12.01
C VAL A 33 -2.89 -17.26 -11.91
N GLY A 34 -2.41 -16.33 -12.75
CA GLY A 34 -2.94 -14.98 -12.88
C GLY A 34 -2.32 -13.94 -11.94
N SER A 35 -1.24 -14.29 -11.23
CA SER A 35 -0.50 -13.35 -10.38
C SER A 35 0.14 -12.21 -11.18
N ASP A 36 0.57 -12.46 -12.42
CA ASP A 36 1.09 -11.44 -13.34
C ASP A 36 0.02 -10.39 -13.70
N LYS A 37 -1.25 -10.81 -13.86
CA LYS A 37 -2.36 -9.85 -14.09
C LYS A 37 -2.61 -8.98 -12.86
N LEU A 38 -2.58 -9.57 -11.66
CA LEU A 38 -2.76 -8.86 -10.40
C LEU A 38 -1.63 -7.85 -10.17
N GLN A 39 -0.39 -8.26 -10.42
CA GLN A 39 0.79 -7.42 -10.28
C GLN A 39 0.77 -6.25 -11.25
N ARG A 40 0.44 -6.48 -12.53
CA ARG A 40 0.28 -5.39 -13.51
C ARG A 40 -0.85 -4.43 -13.14
N GLN A 41 -1.97 -4.93 -12.64
CA GLN A 41 -3.06 -4.06 -12.15
C GLN A 41 -2.61 -3.20 -10.96
N ASN A 42 -1.88 -3.79 -10.01
CA ASN A 42 -1.34 -3.05 -8.87
C ASN A 42 -0.30 -2.02 -9.30
N GLU A 43 0.62 -2.38 -10.21
CA GLU A 43 1.61 -1.44 -10.74
C GLU A 43 0.95 -0.28 -11.48
N GLN A 44 0.00 -0.57 -12.36
CA GLN A 44 -0.74 0.45 -13.09
C GLN A 44 -1.52 1.38 -12.13
N TYR A 45 -2.21 0.82 -11.15
CA TYR A 45 -2.92 1.59 -10.14
C TYR A 45 -1.98 2.50 -9.34
N LEU A 46 -0.85 1.97 -8.86
CA LEU A 46 0.11 2.73 -8.08
C LEU A 46 0.76 3.83 -8.92
N ASP A 47 1.05 3.58 -10.19
CA ASP A 47 1.61 4.59 -11.10
C ASP A 47 0.60 5.69 -11.45
N ASP A 48 -0.64 5.33 -11.76
CA ASP A 48 -1.70 6.31 -12.01
C ASP A 48 -1.96 7.17 -10.77
N THR A 49 -2.01 6.55 -9.59
CA THR A 49 -2.24 7.26 -8.32
C THR A 49 -1.05 8.13 -7.95
N PHE A 50 0.19 7.66 -8.15
CA PHE A 50 1.40 8.43 -7.94
C PHE A 50 1.45 9.66 -8.86
N ASN A 51 1.18 9.48 -10.15
CA ASN A 51 1.17 10.58 -11.11
C ASN A 51 0.12 11.64 -10.76
N LYS A 52 -1.09 11.23 -10.37
CA LYS A 52 -2.13 12.14 -9.89
C LYS A 52 -1.71 12.89 -8.62
N ALA A 53 -1.10 12.19 -7.67
CA ALA A 53 -0.59 12.80 -6.45
C ALA A 53 0.53 13.81 -6.75
N LEU A 54 1.43 13.50 -7.68
CA LEU A 54 2.54 14.35 -8.09
C LEU A 54 2.06 15.60 -8.85
N VAL A 55 1.06 15.48 -9.72
CA VAL A 55 0.40 16.63 -10.35
C VAL A 55 -0.25 17.51 -9.28
N GLY A 56 -1.02 16.93 -8.36
CA GLY A 56 -1.62 17.68 -7.26
C GLY A 56 -0.58 18.37 -6.37
N PHE A 57 0.54 17.69 -6.09
CA PHE A 57 1.67 18.26 -5.36
C PHE A 57 2.29 19.47 -6.09
N GLY A 58 2.44 19.37 -7.42
CA GLY A 58 2.90 20.48 -8.26
C GLY A 58 1.98 21.70 -8.16
N VAL A 59 0.66 21.48 -8.30
CA VAL A 59 -0.37 22.53 -8.14
C VAL A 59 -0.23 23.22 -6.78
N MET A 60 -0.17 22.45 -5.68
CA MET A 60 -0.01 23.02 -4.33
C MET A 60 1.29 23.78 -4.16
N SER A 61 2.39 23.29 -4.74
CA SER A 61 3.70 23.95 -4.66
C SER A 61 3.64 25.33 -5.30
N THR A 62 2.95 25.46 -6.43
CA THR A 62 2.75 26.74 -7.11
C THR A 62 1.84 27.67 -6.31
N VAL A 63 0.73 27.17 -5.77
CA VAL A 63 -0.18 27.96 -4.91
C VAL A 63 0.55 28.45 -3.66
N LYS A 64 1.31 27.57 -3.00
CA LYS A 64 2.11 27.89 -1.81
C LYS A 64 3.15 28.97 -2.10
N ALA A 65 3.87 28.86 -3.22
CA ALA A 65 4.83 29.86 -3.64
C ALA A 65 4.16 31.22 -3.92
N GLY A 66 3.00 31.22 -4.59
CA GLY A 66 2.22 32.43 -4.84
C GLY A 66 1.79 33.12 -3.53
N LEU A 67 1.25 32.35 -2.58
CA LEU A 67 0.85 32.87 -1.26
C LEU A 67 2.04 33.44 -0.48
N ALA A 68 3.19 32.76 -0.48
CA ALA A 68 4.40 33.26 0.18
C ALA A 68 4.92 34.58 -0.41
N ILE A 69 4.81 34.77 -1.72
CA ILE A 69 5.18 36.03 -2.38
C ILE A 69 4.24 37.16 -1.92
N ILE A 70 2.93 36.89 -1.82
CA ILE A 70 1.94 37.87 -1.38
C ILE A 70 2.18 38.26 0.08
N GLU A 71 2.37 37.28 0.96
CA GLU A 71 2.69 37.50 2.38
C GLU A 71 3.96 38.35 2.53
N GLY A 72 5.05 37.97 1.87
CA GLY A 72 6.32 38.69 1.90
C GLY A 72 6.22 40.11 1.32
N SER A 73 5.36 40.33 0.32
CA SER A 73 5.15 41.65 -0.29
C SER A 73 4.34 42.59 0.61
N THR A 74 3.43 42.06 1.43
CA THR A 74 2.63 42.89 2.35
C THR A 74 3.41 43.36 3.57
N ALA A 75 4.45 42.62 3.97
CA ALA A 75 5.38 43.03 5.03
C ALA A 75 6.34 44.15 4.59
N GLY A 76 6.64 44.25 3.29
CA GLY A 76 7.62 45.20 2.74
C GLY A 76 7.04 46.52 2.23
N ILE A 77 5.75 46.58 1.90
CA ILE A 77 5.13 47.77 1.30
C ILE A 77 4.12 48.37 2.31
N SER A 78 4.40 49.58 2.80
CA SER A 78 3.58 50.32 3.76
C SER A 78 2.29 50.92 3.15
N VAL A 79 1.58 50.15 2.32
CA VAL A 79 0.23 50.54 1.86
C VAL A 79 -0.73 50.37 3.03
N GLY A 80 -0.90 51.42 3.85
CA GLY A 80 -1.87 51.50 4.94
C GLY A 80 -1.75 50.35 5.95
N ALA A 81 -1.10 50.59 7.09
CA ALA A 81 -0.81 49.58 8.11
C ALA A 81 -1.99 48.66 8.51
N THR A 82 -3.23 49.12 8.40
CA THR A 82 -4.45 48.33 8.64
C THR A 82 -4.83 47.38 7.50
N LEU A 83 -4.60 47.76 6.24
CA LEU A 83 -4.85 46.91 5.07
C LEU A 83 -3.76 45.84 4.93
N SER A 84 -2.49 46.18 5.19
CA SER A 84 -1.39 45.20 5.17
C SER A 84 -1.56 44.10 6.22
N LEU A 85 -2.04 44.45 7.43
CA LEU A 85 -2.33 43.48 8.49
C LEU A 85 -3.49 42.55 8.09
N GLN A 86 -4.59 43.08 7.55
CA GLN A 86 -5.74 42.26 7.18
C GLN A 86 -5.44 41.31 6.00
N VAL A 87 -4.64 41.75 5.02
CA VAL A 87 -4.20 40.90 3.91
C VAL A 87 -3.29 39.78 4.43
N GLY A 88 -2.34 40.11 5.31
CA GLY A 88 -1.45 39.13 5.94
C GLY A 88 -2.21 38.00 6.63
N ASP A 89 -3.18 38.32 7.50
CA ASP A 89 -3.93 37.32 8.26
C ASP A 89 -4.73 36.34 7.37
N VAL A 90 -5.34 36.85 6.29
CA VAL A 90 -6.13 36.03 5.35
C VAL A 90 -5.22 35.14 4.50
N VAL A 91 -4.12 35.70 3.99
CA VAL A 91 -3.15 34.97 3.17
C VAL A 91 -2.43 33.91 3.99
N GLN A 92 -2.05 34.21 5.24
CA GLN A 92 -1.42 33.26 6.16
C GLN A 92 -2.34 32.07 6.46
N SER A 93 -3.62 32.35 6.74
CA SER A 93 -4.61 31.27 6.97
C SER A 93 -4.75 30.35 5.76
N ALA A 94 -4.76 30.92 4.54
CA ALA A 94 -4.79 30.12 3.31
C ALA A 94 -3.48 29.36 3.08
N TYR A 95 -2.33 29.99 3.39
CA TYR A 95 -1.02 29.39 3.29
C TYR A 95 -0.91 28.14 4.18
N ASP A 96 -1.41 28.20 5.41
CA ASP A 96 -1.40 27.06 6.33
C ASP A 96 -2.20 25.86 5.77
N TYR A 97 -3.39 26.09 5.20
CA TYR A 97 -4.18 25.02 4.59
C TYR A 97 -3.47 24.39 3.38
N VAL A 98 -2.82 25.22 2.57
CA VAL A 98 -2.07 24.77 1.40
C VAL A 98 -0.78 24.04 1.83
N ASP A 99 -0.07 24.51 2.87
CA ASP A 99 1.12 23.85 3.40
C ASP A 99 0.78 22.46 3.94
N ILE A 100 -0.31 22.33 4.70
CA ILE A 100 -0.77 21.05 5.19
C ILE A 100 -1.12 20.13 4.02
N ALA A 101 -1.93 20.59 3.05
CA ALA A 101 -2.27 19.81 1.87
C ALA A 101 -1.03 19.39 1.05
N TRP A 102 -0.05 20.28 0.92
CA TRP A 102 1.23 20.03 0.26
C TRP A 102 2.03 18.93 0.96
N ARG A 103 2.17 19.00 2.29
CA ARG A 103 2.86 17.96 3.09
C ARG A 103 2.15 16.61 3.00
N THR A 104 0.81 16.62 3.01
CA THR A 104 0.00 15.41 2.85
C THR A 104 0.21 14.77 1.48
N LEU A 105 0.19 15.56 0.40
CA LEU A 105 0.43 15.05 -0.95
C LEU A 105 1.84 14.49 -1.12
N LEU A 106 2.85 15.17 -0.57
CA LEU A 106 4.23 14.67 -0.56
C LEU A 106 4.33 13.33 0.18
N THR A 107 3.72 13.26 1.37
CA THR A 107 3.68 12.03 2.16
C THR A 107 2.96 10.91 1.39
N GLY A 108 1.83 11.21 0.75
CA GLY A 108 1.11 10.28 -0.12
C GLY A 108 1.98 9.75 -1.25
N CYS A 109 2.71 10.62 -1.96
CA CYS A 109 3.66 10.23 -3.01
C CYS A 109 4.74 9.28 -2.47
N ILE A 110 5.36 9.62 -1.33
CA ILE A 110 6.38 8.79 -0.69
C ILE A 110 5.81 7.43 -0.32
N THR A 111 4.61 7.38 0.27
CA THR A 111 3.98 6.12 0.67
C THR A 111 3.59 5.25 -0.53
N ILE A 112 3.02 5.83 -1.59
CA ILE A 112 2.68 5.09 -2.81
C ILE A 112 3.94 4.49 -3.44
N LEU A 113 5.01 5.28 -3.57
CA LEU A 113 6.28 4.82 -4.11
C LEU A 113 6.92 3.74 -3.22
N SER A 114 6.82 3.90 -1.89
CA SER A 114 7.28 2.89 -0.93
C SER A 114 6.51 1.57 -1.08
N THR A 115 5.19 1.62 -1.25
CA THR A 115 4.36 0.43 -1.52
C THR A 115 4.74 -0.23 -2.85
N LYS A 116 5.04 0.56 -3.89
CA LYS A 116 5.53 0.04 -5.18
C LYS A 116 6.84 -0.70 -5.01
N TYR A 117 7.80 -0.13 -4.30
CA TYR A 117 9.09 -0.79 -4.05
C TYR A 117 8.95 -2.00 -3.12
N LEU A 118 8.01 -1.97 -2.17
CA LEU A 118 7.71 -3.13 -1.34
C LEU A 118 7.18 -4.31 -2.18
N LEU A 119 6.26 -4.05 -3.12
CA LEU A 119 5.76 -5.06 -4.06
C LEU A 119 6.87 -5.61 -4.96
N LYS A 120 7.75 -4.76 -5.49
CA LYS A 120 8.90 -5.21 -6.28
C LYS A 120 9.91 -6.00 -5.47
N ALA A 121 10.15 -5.61 -4.21
CA ALA A 121 11.00 -6.38 -3.32
C ALA A 121 10.39 -7.75 -3.01
N ALA A 122 9.06 -7.80 -2.79
CA ALA A 122 8.33 -9.04 -2.59
C ALA A 122 8.46 -9.98 -3.80
N ASP A 123 8.40 -9.45 -5.01
CA ASP A 123 8.60 -10.18 -6.27
C ASP A 123 10.02 -10.75 -6.39
N ILE A 124 11.06 -10.00 -6.02
CA ILE A 124 12.45 -10.50 -6.08
C ILE A 124 12.69 -11.64 -5.08
N ILE A 125 12.08 -11.57 -3.89
CA ILE A 125 12.30 -12.56 -2.83
C ILE A 125 11.35 -13.76 -2.92
N ASP A 126 10.34 -13.72 -3.78
CA ASP A 126 9.25 -14.69 -3.81
C ASP A 126 9.76 -16.13 -4.05
N ALA A 127 10.70 -16.30 -4.98
CA ALA A 127 11.28 -17.57 -5.38
C ALA A 127 12.15 -18.15 -4.26
N TYR A 128 12.88 -17.29 -3.54
CA TYR A 128 13.69 -17.69 -2.40
C TYR A 128 12.83 -18.15 -1.23
N VAL A 129 11.76 -17.42 -0.92
CA VAL A 129 10.83 -17.75 0.17
C VAL A 129 10.03 -19.02 -0.15
N PHE A 130 9.56 -19.15 -1.38
CA PHE A 130 8.88 -20.35 -1.85
C PHE A 130 9.82 -21.56 -1.84
N GLY A 131 11.03 -21.41 -2.38
CA GLY A 131 12.06 -22.46 -2.39
C GLY A 131 12.43 -22.93 -0.98
N PHE A 132 12.60 -21.99 -0.04
CA PHE A 132 12.81 -22.30 1.38
C PHE A 132 11.65 -23.13 1.96
N THR A 133 10.40 -22.76 1.67
CA THR A 133 9.22 -23.49 2.15
C THR A 133 9.16 -24.91 1.61
N ILE A 134 9.47 -25.11 0.33
CA ILE A 134 9.54 -26.45 -0.26
C ILE A 134 10.69 -27.27 0.36
N LEU A 135 11.83 -26.65 0.64
CA LEU A 135 12.95 -27.30 1.31
C LEU A 135 12.54 -27.81 2.70
N VAL A 136 11.91 -26.97 3.52
CA VAL A 136 11.38 -27.37 4.84
C VAL A 136 10.36 -28.50 4.70
N LEU A 137 9.50 -28.47 3.68
CA LEU A 137 8.53 -29.53 3.39
C LEU A 137 9.22 -30.86 3.07
N ILE A 138 10.30 -30.85 2.27
CA ILE A 138 11.08 -32.04 1.94
C ILE A 138 11.72 -32.64 3.22
N ILE A 139 12.29 -31.80 4.09
CA ILE A 139 12.86 -32.27 5.37
C ILE A 139 11.75 -32.89 6.24
N TYR A 140 10.57 -32.27 6.27
CA TYR A 140 9.42 -32.77 7.03
C TYR A 140 8.94 -34.15 6.56
N LEU A 141 8.85 -34.34 5.24
CA LEU A 141 8.47 -35.64 4.67
C LEU A 141 9.55 -36.70 4.88
N SER A 142 10.83 -36.32 4.77
CA SER A 142 11.98 -37.22 4.89
C SER A 142 12.22 -37.70 6.33
N THR A 143 12.02 -36.83 7.33
CA THR A 143 12.07 -37.23 8.75
C THR A 143 10.95 -38.19 9.14
N GLY A 144 9.87 -38.26 8.35
CA GLY A 144 8.85 -39.31 8.45
C GLY A 144 9.37 -40.71 8.15
N TRP A 145 10.45 -40.84 7.37
CA TRP A 145 10.97 -42.11 6.85
C TRP A 145 12.03 -42.74 7.76
N TRP A 146 12.89 -41.92 8.38
CA TRP A 146 14.13 -42.39 9.02
C TRP A 146 14.04 -42.53 10.55
N PHE A 147 13.22 -41.70 11.23
CA PHE A 147 13.20 -41.66 12.70
C PHE A 147 11.78 -41.61 13.26
N SER A 148 11.19 -42.80 13.50
CA SER A 148 9.90 -42.93 14.18
C SER A 148 9.93 -42.45 15.65
N ARG A 149 11.12 -42.35 16.27
CA ARG A 149 11.29 -41.97 17.69
C ARG A 149 11.37 -40.45 17.97
N TRP A 150 11.41 -39.61 16.94
CA TRP A 150 11.77 -38.18 17.08
C TRP A 150 10.54 -37.26 17.11
N ILE A 151 9.63 -37.50 18.06
CA ILE A 151 8.33 -36.82 18.15
C ILE A 151 8.48 -35.30 18.35
N ARG A 152 9.44 -34.85 19.19
CA ARG A 152 9.68 -33.41 19.43
C ARG A 152 10.15 -32.67 18.19
N ILE A 153 11.07 -33.27 17.41
CA ILE A 153 11.63 -32.63 16.21
C ILE A 153 10.59 -32.56 15.09
N LYS A 154 9.74 -33.57 14.96
CA LYS A 154 8.59 -33.51 14.04
C LYS A 154 7.60 -32.40 14.39
N ALA A 155 7.37 -32.13 15.69
CA ALA A 155 6.51 -31.04 16.12
C ALA A 155 7.11 -29.67 15.76
N VAL A 156 8.39 -29.45 16.09
CA VAL A 156 9.09 -28.19 15.74
C VAL A 156 9.10 -27.98 14.22
N LEU A 157 9.45 -29.01 13.45
CA LEU A 157 9.53 -28.92 12.00
C LEU A 157 8.18 -28.64 11.33
N ARG A 158 7.09 -29.17 11.89
CA ARG A 158 5.73 -28.84 11.47
C ARG A 158 5.40 -27.37 11.74
N ASP A 159 5.79 -26.84 12.89
CA ASP A 159 5.51 -25.45 13.25
C ASP A 159 6.34 -24.49 12.38
N VAL A 160 7.60 -24.83 12.08
CA VAL A 160 8.44 -24.12 11.11
C VAL A 160 7.84 -24.17 9.70
N LEU A 161 7.36 -25.34 9.26
CA LEU A 161 6.68 -25.50 7.97
C LEU A 161 5.41 -24.64 7.89
N ALA A 162 4.58 -24.64 8.94
CA ALA A 162 3.38 -23.82 9.00
C ALA A 162 3.71 -22.32 8.91
N LEU A 163 4.76 -21.88 9.60
CA LEU A 163 5.25 -20.50 9.53
C LEU A 163 5.77 -20.17 8.14
N ALA A 164 6.55 -21.05 7.51
CA ALA A 164 7.09 -20.87 6.17
C ALA A 164 5.98 -20.79 5.11
N ILE A 165 4.95 -21.63 5.21
CA ILE A 165 3.76 -21.57 4.35
C ILE A 165 3.03 -20.24 4.52
N VAL A 166 2.78 -19.81 5.75
CA VAL A 166 2.12 -18.52 6.00
C VAL A 166 2.96 -17.36 5.46
N ALA A 167 4.28 -17.37 5.67
CA ALA A 167 5.17 -16.34 5.14
C ALA A 167 5.15 -16.30 3.59
N THR A 168 5.20 -17.46 2.95
CA THR A 168 5.10 -17.58 1.49
C THR A 168 3.77 -17.04 0.98
N LEU A 169 2.64 -17.47 1.57
CA LEU A 169 1.33 -16.96 1.19
C LEU A 169 1.23 -15.45 1.42
N SER A 170 1.85 -14.94 2.48
CA SER A 170 1.84 -13.52 2.82
C SER A 170 2.49 -12.67 1.73
N ILE A 171 3.67 -13.10 1.27
CA ILE A 171 4.48 -12.36 0.29
C ILE A 171 3.89 -12.53 -1.11
N LEU A 172 3.57 -13.76 -1.52
CA LEU A 172 3.16 -14.04 -2.91
C LEU A 172 1.71 -13.65 -3.20
N TYR A 173 0.82 -13.71 -2.22
CA TYR A 173 -0.62 -13.54 -2.46
C TYR A 173 -1.23 -12.45 -1.59
N ILE A 174 -1.05 -12.50 -0.27
CA ILE A 174 -1.78 -11.59 0.63
C ILE A 174 -1.38 -10.14 0.40
N LEU A 175 -0.09 -9.85 0.23
CA LEU A 175 0.40 -8.48 0.00
C LEU A 175 -0.09 -7.91 -1.35
N PRO A 176 0.04 -8.61 -2.49
CA PRO A 176 -0.57 -8.16 -3.76
C PRO A 176 -2.09 -8.02 -3.67
N ILE A 177 -2.79 -8.95 -3.03
CA ILE A 177 -4.25 -8.90 -2.91
C ILE A 177 -4.68 -7.76 -2.00
N SER A 178 -3.93 -7.44 -0.94
CA SER A 178 -4.27 -6.31 -0.06
C SER A 178 -4.14 -4.97 -0.76
N VAL A 179 -3.10 -4.80 -1.59
CA VAL A 179 -2.94 -3.57 -2.40
C VAL A 179 -4.03 -3.49 -3.46
N TRP A 180 -4.33 -4.61 -4.13
CA TRP A 180 -5.41 -4.66 -5.11
C TRP A 180 -6.78 -4.34 -4.49
N GLY A 181 -7.11 -4.97 -3.36
CA GLY A 181 -8.36 -4.70 -2.64
C GLY A 181 -8.43 -3.25 -2.15
N ALA A 182 -7.30 -2.69 -1.70
CA ALA A 182 -7.22 -1.29 -1.30
C ALA A 182 -7.48 -0.35 -2.48
N SER A 183 -6.95 -0.67 -3.66
CA SER A 183 -7.22 0.09 -4.89
C SER A 183 -8.71 0.13 -5.24
N HIS A 184 -9.40 -1.00 -5.06
CA HIS A 184 -10.83 -1.09 -5.36
C HIS A 184 -11.66 -0.31 -4.34
N LEU A 185 -11.27 -0.39 -3.07
CA LEU A 185 -11.93 0.37 -2.00
C LEU A 185 -11.71 1.88 -2.15
N SER A 186 -10.50 2.29 -2.56
CA SER A 186 -10.14 3.67 -2.87
C SER A 186 -11.00 4.24 -4.00
N GLN A 187 -11.16 3.49 -5.10
CA GLN A 187 -11.96 3.92 -6.26
C GLN A 187 -13.40 4.29 -5.90
N VAL A 188 -13.99 3.62 -4.91
CA VAL A 188 -15.37 3.82 -4.50
C VAL A 188 -15.51 4.89 -3.41
N ILE A 189 -14.59 4.93 -2.45
CA ILE A 189 -14.76 5.74 -1.22
C ILE A 189 -14.01 7.07 -1.29
N THR A 190 -12.73 7.04 -1.63
CA THR A 190 -11.80 8.17 -1.42
C THR A 190 -11.48 8.93 -2.71
N LYS A 191 -11.41 8.23 -3.84
CA LYS A 191 -11.17 8.83 -5.16
C LYS A 191 -12.05 10.04 -5.47
N PRO A 192 -13.39 10.01 -5.29
CA PRO A 192 -14.21 11.19 -5.58
C PRO A 192 -13.85 12.40 -4.69
N ALA A 193 -13.52 12.16 -3.42
CA ALA A 193 -13.14 13.21 -2.48
C ALA A 193 -11.76 13.82 -2.81
N ILE A 194 -10.80 12.98 -3.23
CA ILE A 194 -9.46 13.42 -3.64
C ILE A 194 -9.54 14.23 -4.93
N GLU A 195 -10.28 13.74 -5.95
CA GLU A 195 -10.41 14.43 -7.24
C GLU A 195 -11.12 15.78 -7.08
N GLU A 196 -12.17 15.86 -6.25
CA GLU A 196 -12.85 17.12 -5.94
C GLU A 196 -11.89 18.14 -5.28
N ALA A 197 -11.10 17.68 -4.30
CA ALA A 197 -10.15 18.56 -3.62
C ALA A 197 -9.03 19.02 -4.56
N GLN A 198 -8.43 18.12 -5.34
CA GLN A 198 -7.39 18.46 -6.31
C GLN A 198 -7.92 19.44 -7.37
N HIS A 199 -9.14 19.24 -7.87
CA HIS A 199 -9.77 20.16 -8.81
C HIS A 199 -10.01 21.54 -8.19
N GLY A 200 -10.50 21.59 -6.94
CA GLY A 200 -10.69 22.84 -6.20
C GLY A 200 -9.40 23.65 -6.06
N PHE A 201 -8.30 23.00 -5.70
CA PHE A 201 -6.99 23.66 -5.61
C PHE A 201 -6.41 24.03 -6.98
N ALA A 202 -6.62 23.23 -8.02
CA ALA A 202 -6.20 23.56 -9.39
C ALA A 202 -6.97 24.77 -9.93
N GLN A 203 -8.24 24.93 -9.57
CA GLN A 203 -9.02 26.12 -9.90
C GLN A 203 -8.49 27.35 -9.16
N THR A 204 -8.15 27.22 -7.87
CA THR A 204 -7.51 28.32 -7.11
C THR A 204 -6.15 28.70 -7.69
N GLN A 205 -5.35 27.74 -8.13
CA GLN A 205 -4.11 28.02 -8.85
C GLN A 205 -4.41 28.83 -10.12
N LYS A 206 -5.37 28.39 -10.95
CA LYS A 206 -5.74 29.15 -12.14
C LYS A 206 -6.13 30.56 -11.78
N GLU A 207 -7.03 30.76 -10.82
CA GLU A 207 -7.49 32.10 -10.40
C GLU A 207 -6.34 33.02 -9.93
N PHE A 208 -5.33 32.47 -9.25
CA PHE A 208 -4.17 33.26 -8.80
C PHE A 208 -3.28 33.72 -9.94
N PHE A 209 -3.24 32.97 -11.04
CA PHE A 209 -2.37 33.23 -12.18
C PHE A 209 -3.14 33.60 -13.48
N SER A 210 -4.47 33.62 -13.45
CA SER A 210 -5.33 34.02 -14.56
C SER A 210 -5.57 35.52 -14.50
N ASP A 211 -4.57 36.28 -14.94
CA ASP A 211 -4.75 37.54 -15.65
C ASP A 211 -3.41 37.96 -16.26
N ASP A 212 -3.43 38.00 -17.60
CA ASP A 212 -2.41 38.41 -18.56
C ASP A 212 -1.15 37.54 -18.72
N ASP A 213 -1.23 36.53 -19.59
CA ASP A 213 -0.13 36.22 -20.53
C ASP A 213 -0.25 37.02 -21.85
N ASN A 214 -1.42 37.61 -22.12
CA ASN A 214 -1.70 38.31 -23.38
C ASN A 214 -1.38 39.82 -23.34
N ALA A 215 -1.31 40.49 -22.17
CA ALA A 215 -0.72 41.83 -22.04
C ALA A 215 0.81 41.84 -21.79
N VAL A 216 1.45 40.65 -21.75
CA VAL A 216 2.85 40.50 -21.30
C VAL A 216 3.87 40.90 -22.37
N ALA A 217 3.47 41.00 -23.63
CA ALA A 217 4.39 41.24 -24.74
C ALA A 217 4.71 42.73 -25.01
N ASN A 218 3.95 43.71 -24.47
CA ASN A 218 4.07 45.10 -24.98
C ASN A 218 4.05 46.25 -23.96
N GLU A 219 3.94 45.99 -22.65
CA GLU A 219 3.98 47.08 -21.64
C GLU A 219 5.12 46.91 -20.64
N GLY A 220 5.87 47.99 -20.43
CA GLY A 220 7.08 48.03 -19.59
C GLY A 220 6.86 47.67 -18.12
N VAL A 221 7.96 47.62 -17.36
CA VAL A 221 7.99 47.18 -15.95
C VAL A 221 7.17 48.07 -15.00
N VAL A 222 6.92 49.33 -15.40
CA VAL A 222 6.26 50.36 -14.56
C VAL A 222 4.75 50.17 -14.40
N PRO A 223 3.94 49.91 -15.45
CA PRO A 223 2.52 49.56 -15.28
C PRO A 223 2.32 48.24 -14.51
N ARG A 224 3.26 47.28 -14.60
CA ARG A 224 3.20 46.02 -13.83
C ARG A 224 3.25 46.27 -12.32
N LEU A 225 4.09 47.21 -11.86
CA LEU A 225 4.20 47.55 -10.44
C LEU A 225 2.95 48.23 -9.88
N LYS A 226 2.19 48.96 -10.71
CA LYS A 226 0.97 49.66 -10.28
C LYS A 226 -0.23 48.72 -10.08
N GLN A 227 -0.27 47.59 -10.77
CA GLN A 227 -1.37 46.62 -10.67
C GLN A 227 -1.20 45.60 -9.55
N ILE A 228 -0.03 45.53 -8.90
CA ILE A 228 0.26 44.57 -7.83
C ILE A 228 -0.68 44.73 -6.63
N PRO A 229 -0.96 45.94 -6.10
CA PRO A 229 -1.88 46.11 -4.98
C PRO A 229 -3.29 45.62 -5.29
N GLU A 230 -3.79 45.91 -6.50
CA GLU A 230 -5.13 45.48 -6.95
C GLU A 230 -5.22 43.96 -7.12
N ARG A 231 -4.16 43.33 -7.63
CA ARG A 231 -4.05 41.86 -7.70
C ARG A 231 -4.03 41.22 -6.32
N ILE A 232 -3.25 41.76 -5.38
CA ILE A 232 -3.19 41.27 -3.99
C ILE A 232 -4.56 41.39 -3.33
N GLN A 233 -5.28 42.49 -3.56
CA GLN A 233 -6.60 42.70 -2.98
C GLN A 233 -7.65 41.72 -3.55
N ARG A 234 -7.65 41.50 -4.88
CA ARG A 234 -8.52 40.48 -5.51
C ARG A 234 -8.25 39.08 -4.97
N ILE A 235 -6.98 38.69 -4.81
CA ILE A 235 -6.61 37.38 -4.27
C ILE A 235 -7.04 37.26 -2.80
N THR A 236 -6.90 38.33 -2.02
CA THR A 236 -7.32 38.37 -0.62
C THR A 236 -8.83 38.21 -0.48
N ASP A 237 -9.61 38.94 -1.27
CA ASP A 237 -11.08 38.84 -1.27
C ASP A 237 -11.53 37.44 -1.72
N TYR A 238 -10.91 36.88 -2.75
CA TYR A 238 -11.15 35.50 -3.19
C TYR A 238 -10.88 34.51 -2.05
N LEU A 239 -9.71 34.59 -1.40
CA LEU A 239 -9.33 33.73 -0.28
C LEU A 239 -10.28 33.84 0.90
N LYS A 240 -10.73 35.06 1.22
CA LYS A 240 -11.69 35.29 2.30
C LYS A 240 -12.99 34.52 2.07
N HIS A 241 -13.50 34.54 0.84
CA HIS A 241 -14.71 33.81 0.46
C HIS A 241 -14.48 32.30 0.26
N LYS A 242 -13.29 31.88 -0.19
CA LYS A 242 -12.95 30.48 -0.49
C LYS A 242 -12.33 29.70 0.68
N SER A 243 -11.95 30.39 1.77
CA SER A 243 -11.22 29.82 2.92
C SER A 243 -11.87 28.56 3.50
N LYS A 244 -13.21 28.57 3.66
CA LYS A 244 -13.97 27.41 4.15
C LYS A 244 -13.87 26.22 3.19
N GLU A 245 -13.94 26.46 1.88
CA GLU A 245 -13.83 25.41 0.87
C GLU A 245 -12.41 24.84 0.84
N MET A 246 -11.38 25.69 0.92
CA MET A 246 -9.99 25.26 1.02
C MET A 246 -9.73 24.38 2.23
N ALA A 247 -10.29 24.73 3.40
CA ALA A 247 -10.21 23.88 4.59
C ALA A 247 -10.86 22.50 4.36
N VAL A 248 -12.05 22.46 3.74
CA VAL A 248 -12.73 21.21 3.38
C VAL A 248 -11.91 20.37 2.41
N TRP A 249 -11.33 20.99 1.37
CA TRP A 249 -10.49 20.30 0.40
C TRP A 249 -9.20 19.76 1.04
N THR A 250 -8.56 20.51 1.93
CA THR A 250 -7.41 20.03 2.70
C THR A 250 -7.79 18.82 3.54
N ILE A 251 -8.93 18.86 4.26
CA ILE A 251 -9.41 17.71 5.04
C ILE A 251 -9.68 16.50 4.14
N LYS A 252 -10.34 16.70 2.99
CA LYS A 252 -10.62 15.63 2.01
C LYS A 252 -9.32 15.00 1.49
N LEU A 253 -8.28 15.80 1.22
CA LEU A 253 -6.96 15.30 0.82
C LEU A 253 -6.31 14.48 1.95
N ILE A 254 -6.29 15.01 3.18
CA ILE A 254 -5.73 14.32 4.34
C ILE A 254 -6.40 12.97 4.54
N VAL A 255 -7.72 12.96 4.66
CA VAL A 255 -8.49 11.74 4.90
C VAL A 255 -8.34 10.79 3.71
N GLY A 256 -8.48 11.28 2.48
CA GLY A 256 -8.36 10.47 1.28
C GLY A 256 -7.03 9.73 1.19
N TYR A 257 -5.91 10.45 1.31
CA TYR A 257 -4.59 9.85 1.23
C TYR A 257 -4.23 8.98 2.45
N ILE A 258 -4.68 9.33 3.67
CA ILE A 258 -4.51 8.45 4.83
C ILE A 258 -5.20 7.11 4.59
N PHE A 259 -6.42 7.14 4.08
CA PHE A 259 -7.17 5.93 3.81
C PHE A 259 -6.55 5.10 2.68
N ASP A 260 -6.19 5.74 1.58
CA ASP A 260 -5.62 5.07 0.40
C ASP A 260 -4.25 4.48 0.64
N CYS A 261 -3.39 5.21 1.35
CA CYS A 261 -1.99 4.83 1.51
C CYS A 261 -1.74 3.95 2.74
N ILE A 262 -2.53 4.09 3.79
CA ILE A 262 -2.26 3.45 5.09
C ILE A 262 -3.42 2.55 5.50
N VAL A 263 -4.63 3.10 5.64
CA VAL A 263 -5.73 2.39 6.28
C VAL A 263 -6.17 1.19 5.45
N PHE A 264 -6.50 1.37 4.17
CA PHE A 264 -7.03 0.29 3.34
C PHE A 264 -6.01 -0.84 3.11
N PRO A 265 -4.77 -0.58 2.66
CA PRO A 265 -3.81 -1.66 2.43
C PRO A 265 -3.50 -2.43 3.72
N LEU A 266 -3.30 -1.73 4.84
CA LEU A 266 -2.94 -2.37 6.11
C LEU A 266 -4.11 -3.15 6.74
N ALA A 267 -5.32 -2.60 6.68
CA ALA A 267 -6.51 -3.27 7.18
C ALA A 267 -6.79 -4.55 6.40
N LEU A 268 -6.74 -4.50 5.07
CA LEU A 268 -6.94 -5.67 4.23
C LEU A 268 -5.83 -6.70 4.40
N PHE A 269 -4.57 -6.27 4.49
CA PHE A 269 -3.44 -7.15 4.76
C PHE A 269 -3.62 -7.89 6.09
N THR A 270 -3.96 -7.16 7.16
CA THR A 270 -4.17 -7.74 8.51
C THR A 270 -5.35 -8.69 8.52
N MET A 271 -6.46 -8.32 7.88
CA MET A 271 -7.65 -9.17 7.76
C MET A 271 -7.34 -10.48 7.02
N LEU A 272 -6.65 -10.41 5.88
CA LEU A 272 -6.26 -11.58 5.09
C LEU A 272 -5.25 -12.47 5.82
N LEU A 273 -4.28 -11.88 6.51
CA LEU A 273 -3.35 -12.61 7.37
C LEU A 273 -4.08 -13.36 8.48
N TRP A 274 -5.00 -12.68 9.16
CA TRP A 274 -5.79 -13.28 10.24
C TRP A 274 -6.65 -14.43 9.73
N LEU A 275 -7.29 -14.27 8.57
CA LEU A 275 -8.07 -15.31 7.92
C LEU A 275 -7.19 -16.52 7.56
N THR A 276 -6.05 -16.28 6.93
CA THR A 276 -5.09 -17.33 6.51
C THR A 276 -4.56 -18.11 7.71
N ARG A 277 -4.18 -17.42 8.79
CA ARG A 277 -3.75 -18.06 10.04
C ARG A 277 -4.86 -18.89 10.67
N SER A 278 -6.10 -18.39 10.65
CA SER A 278 -7.26 -19.10 11.20
C SER A 278 -7.54 -20.39 10.43
N VAL A 279 -7.52 -20.32 9.08
CA VAL A 279 -7.67 -21.50 8.21
C VAL A 279 -6.55 -22.50 8.43
N MET A 280 -5.29 -22.06 8.50
CA MET A 280 -4.18 -22.98 8.72
C MET A 280 -4.23 -23.64 10.10
N LYS A 281 -4.59 -22.90 11.15
CA LYS A 281 -4.78 -23.48 12.48
C LYS A 281 -5.87 -24.54 12.48
N TYR A 282 -6.99 -24.28 11.80
CA TYR A 282 -8.08 -25.27 11.65
C TYR A 282 -7.61 -26.54 10.92
N ILE A 283 -6.90 -26.39 9.79
CA ILE A 283 -6.38 -27.53 9.00
C ILE A 283 -5.38 -28.36 9.82
N PHE A 284 -4.44 -27.71 10.51
CA PHE A 284 -3.44 -28.42 11.32
C PHE A 284 -4.02 -29.05 12.60
N GLN A 285 -4.99 -28.42 13.27
CA GLN A 285 -5.65 -28.98 14.45
C GLN A 285 -6.53 -30.19 14.11
N LYS A 286 -7.24 -30.16 12.97
CA LYS A 286 -8.07 -31.28 12.52
C LYS A 286 -7.22 -32.51 12.20
N ASN A 287 -6.05 -32.32 11.60
CA ASN A 287 -5.06 -33.38 11.36
C ASN A 287 -4.46 -33.94 12.66
N LEU A 288 -4.33 -33.13 13.72
CA LEU A 288 -3.88 -33.61 15.03
C LEU A 288 -4.91 -34.52 15.69
N GLN A 289 -6.19 -34.13 15.65
CA GLN A 289 -7.27 -34.94 16.22
C GLN A 289 -7.47 -36.26 15.45
N SER A 290 -7.34 -36.26 14.12
CA SER A 290 -7.39 -37.49 13.34
C SER A 290 -6.20 -38.40 13.62
N SER A 291 -4.97 -37.84 13.67
CA SER A 291 -3.76 -38.62 13.99
C SER A 291 -3.82 -39.22 15.39
N LEU A 292 -4.25 -38.45 16.40
CA LEU A 292 -4.40 -38.94 17.78
C LEU A 292 -5.46 -40.03 17.89
N ARG A 293 -6.58 -39.89 17.17
CA ARG A 293 -7.64 -40.90 17.13
C ARG A 293 -7.17 -42.20 16.46
N ASP A 294 -6.38 -42.09 15.41
CA ASP A 294 -5.81 -43.26 14.72
C ASP A 294 -4.72 -43.94 15.56
N ASP A 295 -3.90 -43.19 16.29
CA ASP A 295 -2.93 -43.73 17.24
C ASP A 295 -3.61 -44.39 18.44
N LEU A 296 -4.65 -43.78 19.02
CA LEU A 296 -5.48 -44.40 20.07
C LEU A 296 -6.13 -45.71 19.59
N ARG A 297 -6.63 -45.73 18.35
CA ARG A 297 -7.20 -46.95 17.75
C ARG A 297 -6.15 -48.04 17.58
N ARG A 298 -4.90 -47.70 17.23
CA ARG A 298 -3.81 -48.67 17.15
C ARG A 298 -3.44 -49.24 18.51
N ILE A 299 -3.31 -48.39 19.54
CA ILE A 299 -3.01 -48.84 20.91
C ILE A 299 -4.13 -49.74 21.44
N LEU A 300 -5.40 -49.37 21.22
CA LEU A 300 -6.54 -50.18 21.60
C LEU A 300 -6.62 -51.50 20.80
N ALA A 301 -6.19 -51.51 19.54
CA ALA A 301 -6.13 -52.72 18.74
C ALA A 301 -5.00 -53.66 19.20
N GLU A 302 -3.82 -53.12 19.52
CA GLU A 302 -2.68 -53.87 20.07
C GLU A 302 -3.01 -54.51 21.42
N GLN A 303 -3.70 -53.78 22.31
CA GLN A 303 -4.19 -54.33 23.58
C GLN A 303 -5.27 -55.41 23.39
N ARG A 304 -6.01 -55.38 22.28
CA ARG A 304 -7.04 -56.38 21.97
C ARG A 304 -6.46 -57.64 21.32
N THR A 305 -5.32 -57.54 20.66
CA THR A 305 -4.59 -58.68 20.05
C THR A 305 -3.57 -59.33 21.00
N GLY A 306 -3.17 -58.64 22.07
CA GLY A 306 -2.44 -59.24 23.19
C GLY A 306 -3.38 -60.02 24.10
N LYS A 307 -3.71 -61.26 23.73
CA LYS A 307 -4.34 -62.21 24.67
C LYS A 307 -3.33 -62.60 25.77
N PRO A 308 -3.81 -62.79 27.01
CA PRO A 308 -3.00 -63.23 28.14
C PRO A 308 -2.52 -64.67 27.93
N GLU A 309 -1.26 -64.93 28.26
CA GLU A 309 -0.84 -66.26 28.73
C GLU A 309 -1.42 -66.51 30.12
#